data_AF-L2GNZ1-F1
#
_entry.id   AF-L2GNZ1-F1
#
_cell.length_a   1.000
_cell.length_b   1.000
_cell.length_c   1.000
_cell.angle_alpha   90.00
_cell.angle_beta   90.00
_cell.angle_gamma   90.00
#
_symmetry.space_group_name_H-M   'P 1'
#
loop_
_entity.id
_entity.type
_entity.pdbx_description
1 polymer ?
#
loop_
_entity_poly.entity_id
_entity_poly.type
_entity_poly.pdbx_seq_one_letter_code
_entity_poly.pdbx_strand_id
1 'polypeptide(L)'
;MIHGNLTPAERDSAFNDFLHAKTKTLVSTNVFARGMDIPQVNLIVNFDIPNFSSAEDQQTYIHRIGRSGRFNRSGFVIDFVSDEEDLKVLGNIQSGMGSISKKFTLESLHQAFIEDEVTTLL
;
A
#
# COMPACT_ATOMS: atom_id res chain seq x y z
N MET A 1 2.36 14.21 2.95
CA MET A 1 3.46 13.36 2.47
C MET A 1 4.54 13.35 3.53
N ILE A 2 5.23 12.22 3.74
CA ILE A 2 6.34 12.16 4.67
C ILE A 2 7.55 11.46 4.07
N HIS A 3 8.73 12.08 4.15
CA HIS A 3 9.98 11.58 3.60
C HIS A 3 11.19 12.00 4.46
N GLY A 4 12.38 11.49 4.11
CA GLY A 4 13.61 11.66 4.90
C GLY A 4 14.07 13.11 5.13
N ASN A 5 13.80 14.01 4.18
CA ASN A 5 14.24 15.41 4.28
C ASN A 5 13.39 16.27 5.23
N LEU A 6 12.29 15.76 5.77
CA LEU A 6 11.50 16.46 6.78
C LEU A 6 12.12 16.31 8.17
N THR A 7 12.06 17.38 8.97
CA THR A 7 12.38 17.37 10.39
C THR A 7 11.40 16.48 11.17
N PRO A 8 11.77 15.98 12.37
CA PRO A 8 10.86 15.19 13.19
C PRO A 8 9.52 15.88 13.46
N ALA A 9 9.53 17.19 13.75
CA ALA A 9 8.31 17.96 14.02
C ALA A 9 7.37 18.05 12.80
N GLU A 10 7.93 18.20 11.59
CA GLU A 10 7.14 18.19 10.36
C GLU A 10 6.53 16.82 10.08
N ARG A 11 7.28 15.74 10.35
CA ARG A 11 6.78 14.37 10.25
C ARG A 11 5.62 14.12 11.21
N ASP A 12 5.77 14.55 12.46
CA ASP A 12 4.73 14.40 13.50
C ASP A 12 3.49 15.21 13.15
N SER A 13 3.64 16.43 12.64
CA SER A 13 2.50 17.25 12.21
C SER A 13 1.73 16.58 11.07
N ALA A 14 2.43 16.12 10.02
CA ALA A 14 1.80 15.46 8.88
C ALA A 14 1.13 14.13 9.28
N PHE A 15 1.73 13.39 10.21
CA PHE A 15 1.16 12.17 10.75
C PHE A 15 -0.09 12.45 11.60
N ASN A 16 -0.07 13.47 12.45
CA ASN A 16 -1.22 13.88 13.25
C ASN A 16 -2.40 14.33 12.37
N ASP A 17 -2.13 15.05 11.28
CA ASP A 17 -3.17 15.44 10.34
C ASP A 17 -3.84 14.22 9.68
N PHE A 18 -3.07 13.18 9.38
CA PHE A 18 -3.61 11.91 8.88
C PHE A 18 -4.39 11.16 9.97
N LEU A 19 -3.85 11.05 11.19
CA LEU A 19 -4.47 10.38 12.31
C LEU A 19 -5.84 11.00 12.68
N HIS A 20 -5.94 12.33 12.60
CA HIS A 20 -7.18 13.07 12.86
C HIS A 20 -8.07 13.23 11.62
N ALA A 21 -7.82 12.46 10.56
CA ALA A 21 -8.58 12.45 9.31
C ALA A 21 -8.71 13.83 8.63
N LYS A 22 -7.81 14.77 8.92
CA LYS A 22 -7.69 16.03 8.15
C LYS A 22 -7.16 15.75 6.75
N THR A 23 -6.38 14.69 6.60
CA THR A 23 -6.01 14.11 5.30
C THR A 23 -6.53 12.67 5.21
N LYS A 24 -6.98 12.27 4.02
CA LYS A 24 -7.46 10.90 3.75
C LYS A 24 -6.35 9.94 3.32
N THR A 25 -5.19 10.47 2.95
CA THR A 25 -4.11 9.71 2.32
C THR A 25 -2.77 10.14 2.89
N LEU A 26 -1.95 9.16 3.24
CA LEU A 26 -0.58 9.36 3.67
C LEU A 26 0.36 8.71 2.65
N VAL A 27 1.19 9.53 2.01
CA VAL A 27 2.27 9.06 1.12
C VAL A 27 3.57 9.08 1.89
N SER A 28 4.30 7.96 1.89
CA SER A 28 5.62 7.89 2.55
C SER A 28 6.58 6.88 1.92
N THR A 29 7.88 7.11 2.11
CA THR A 29 8.95 6.16 1.76
C THR A 29 9.28 5.24 2.94
N ASN A 30 10.16 4.25 2.73
CA ASN A 30 10.55 3.24 3.73
C ASN A 30 11.07 3.79 5.07
N VAL A 31 11.39 5.09 5.15
CA VAL A 31 11.80 5.80 6.37
C VAL A 31 10.71 5.77 7.46
N PHE A 32 9.45 5.57 7.08
CA PHE A 32 8.31 5.56 8.02
C PHE A 32 7.89 4.18 8.53
N ALA A 33 8.43 3.10 7.97
CA ALA A 33 7.90 1.76 8.23
C ALA A 33 8.36 1.13 9.56
N ARG A 34 9.44 1.64 10.16
CA ARG A 34 10.02 1.09 11.39
C ARG A 34 9.94 2.15 12.51
N GLY A 35 9.06 1.91 13.49
CA GLY A 35 9.01 2.69 14.74
C GLY A 35 7.80 3.62 14.90
N MET A 36 6.99 3.85 13.86
CA MET A 36 5.70 4.53 14.02
C MET A 36 4.54 3.56 13.92
N ASP A 37 3.67 3.63 14.92
CA ASP A 37 2.44 2.87 14.96
C ASP A 37 1.39 3.56 14.07
N ILE A 38 1.43 3.25 12.77
CA ILE A 38 0.48 3.80 11.81
C ILE A 38 -0.92 3.25 12.16
N PRO A 39 -1.95 4.12 12.25
CA PRO A 39 -3.32 3.71 12.50
C PRO A 39 -3.82 2.78 11.41
N GLN A 40 -4.85 2.00 11.73
CA GLN A 40 -5.44 1.07 10.78
C GLN A 40 -5.97 1.80 9.54
N VAL A 41 -5.62 1.27 8.37
CA VAL A 41 -6.10 1.75 7.07
C VAL A 41 -6.93 0.67 6.38
N ASN A 42 -7.72 1.06 5.39
CA ASN A 42 -8.49 0.12 4.56
C ASN A 42 -7.77 -0.27 3.26
N LEU A 43 -6.84 0.57 2.80
CA LEU A 43 -6.12 0.40 1.55
C LEU A 43 -4.64 0.73 1.75
N ILE A 44 -3.79 -0.15 1.25
CA ILE A 44 -2.35 0.06 1.13
C ILE A 44 -2.01 0.00 -0.34
N VAL A 45 -1.25 0.99 -0.82
CA VAL A 45 -0.75 1.01 -2.20
C VAL A 45 0.77 1.04 -2.13
N ASN A 46 1.39 -0.02 -2.63
CA ASN A 46 2.82 -0.08 -2.87
C ASN A 46 3.07 0.45 -4.28
N PHE A 47 3.42 1.73 -4.37
CA PHE A 47 3.71 2.39 -5.65
C PHE A 47 4.96 1.80 -6.31
N ASP A 48 5.99 1.54 -5.51
CA ASP A 48 7.11 0.68 -5.89
C ASP A 48 6.91 -0.66 -5.18
N ILE A 49 7.07 -1.77 -5.89
CA ILE A 49 6.96 -3.08 -5.27
C ILE A 49 8.04 -3.21 -4.17
N PRO A 50 7.67 -3.65 -2.95
CA PRO A 50 8.63 -3.73 -1.87
C PRO A 50 9.64 -4.84 -2.14
N ASN A 51 10.88 -4.62 -1.69
CA ASN A 51 11.87 -5.69 -1.67
C ASN A 51 11.33 -6.87 -0.84
N PHE A 52 11.61 -8.09 -1.29
CA PHE A 52 11.19 -9.34 -0.64
C PHE A 52 12.29 -10.41 -0.68
N SER A 53 13.55 -9.97 -0.77
CA SER A 53 14.70 -10.86 -0.94
C SER A 53 15.30 -11.37 0.38
N SER A 54 15.11 -10.67 1.50
CA SER A 54 15.60 -11.07 2.81
C SER A 54 14.48 -11.31 3.82
N ALA A 55 14.75 -12.09 4.88
CA ALA A 55 13.77 -12.31 5.95
C ALA A 55 13.33 -10.99 6.62
N GLU A 56 14.23 -10.01 6.75
CA GLU A 56 13.89 -8.70 7.29
C GLU A 56 12.94 -7.91 6.38
N ASP A 57 13.15 -7.99 5.06
CA ASP A 57 12.29 -7.35 4.08
C ASP A 57 10.89 -7.99 4.09
N GLN A 58 10.83 -9.31 4.20
CA GLN A 58 9.57 -10.06 4.32
C GLN A 58 8.79 -9.63 5.56
N GLN A 59 9.44 -9.54 6.72
CA GLN A 59 8.80 -9.04 7.95
C GLN A 59 8.35 -7.59 7.81
N THR A 60 9.16 -6.75 7.15
CA THR A 60 8.80 -5.35 6.87
C THR A 60 7.54 -5.26 5.99
N TYR A 61 7.45 -6.09 4.95
CA TYR A 61 6.27 -6.19 4.10
C TYR A 61 5.04 -6.64 4.88
N ILE A 62 5.15 -7.72 5.65
CA ILE A 62 4.05 -8.26 6.48
C ILE A 62 3.53 -7.21 7.47
N HIS A 63 4.44 -6.48 8.14
CA HIS A 63 4.06 -5.39 9.04
C HIS A 63 3.40 -4.22 8.34
N ARG A 64 3.79 -3.92 7.09
CA ARG A 64 3.14 -2.91 6.25
C ARG A 64 1.71 -3.34 5.95
N ILE A 65 1.53 -4.51 5.32
CA ILE A 65 0.20 -4.96 4.87
C ILE A 65 -0.75 -5.29 6.04
N GLY A 66 -0.19 -5.69 7.19
CA GLY A 66 -0.95 -5.94 8.43
C GLY A 66 -1.59 -4.69 9.05
N ARG A 67 -1.35 -3.49 8.50
CA ARG A 67 -2.09 -2.26 8.83
C ARG A 67 -3.48 -2.21 8.19
N SER A 68 -3.74 -3.10 7.24
CA SER A 68 -5.02 -3.31 6.59
C SER A 68 -5.74 -4.54 7.13
N GLY A 69 -7.06 -4.63 6.97
CA GLY A 69 -7.82 -5.87 7.16
C GLY A 69 -8.00 -6.37 8.61
N ARG A 70 -7.93 -5.50 9.64
CA ARG A 70 -8.11 -5.88 11.06
C ARG A 70 -9.57 -5.70 11.54
N PHE A 71 -9.95 -6.43 12.60
CA PHE A 71 -11.29 -6.42 13.24
C PHE A 71 -12.44 -6.84 12.31
N ASN A 72 -12.25 -7.91 11.55
CA ASN A 72 -13.28 -8.45 10.65
C ASN A 72 -13.73 -7.46 9.54
N ARG A 73 -12.93 -6.42 9.28
CA ARG A 73 -13.14 -5.49 8.18
C ARG A 73 -12.24 -5.89 7.02
N SER A 74 -12.78 -5.83 5.81
CA SER A 74 -12.01 -6.04 4.59
C SER A 74 -10.95 -4.96 4.43
N GLY A 75 -9.78 -5.35 3.94
CA GLY A 75 -8.69 -4.46 3.62
C GLY A 75 -8.04 -4.88 2.31
N PHE A 76 -7.52 -3.91 1.57
CA PHE A 76 -6.92 -4.14 0.27
C PHE A 76 -5.45 -3.74 0.29
N VAL A 77 -4.66 -4.49 -0.48
CA VAL A 77 -3.28 -4.17 -0.82
C VAL A 77 -3.19 -4.18 -2.33
N ILE A 78 -2.63 -3.12 -2.90
CA ILE A 78 -2.38 -2.97 -4.32
C ILE A 78 -0.89 -2.78 -4.52
N ASP A 79 -0.29 -3.65 -5.31
CA ASP A 79 1.11 -3.56 -5.72
C ASP A 79 1.17 -3.09 -7.17
N PHE A 80 1.95 -2.05 -7.42
CA PHE A 80 2.25 -1.62 -8.78
C PHE A 80 3.44 -2.44 -9.27
N VAL A 81 3.33 -2.93 -10.51
CA VAL A 81 4.32 -3.78 -11.16
C VAL A 81 4.57 -3.19 -12.53
N SER A 82 5.79 -2.74 -12.77
CA SER A 82 6.14 -1.95 -13.95
C SER A 82 7.02 -2.69 -14.96
N ASP A 83 7.78 -3.69 -14.50
CA ASP A 83 8.71 -4.45 -15.34
C ASP A 83 8.80 -5.94 -14.98
N GLU A 84 9.69 -6.67 -15.67
CA GLU A 84 9.91 -8.09 -15.43
C GLU A 84 10.55 -8.41 -14.07
N GLU A 85 11.32 -7.47 -13.51
CA GLU A 85 11.94 -7.66 -12.20
C GLU A 85 10.89 -7.55 -11.10
N ASP A 86 10.00 -6.55 -11.20
CA ASP A 86 8.84 -6.43 -10.33
C ASP A 86 7.95 -7.67 -10.39
N LEU A 87 7.77 -8.26 -11.58
CA LEU A 87 7.03 -9.52 -11.73
C LEU A 87 7.67 -10.69 -10.99
N LYS A 88 9.01 -10.78 -10.95
CA LYS A 88 9.72 -11.80 -10.16
C LYS A 88 9.55 -11.55 -8.67
N VAL A 89 9.68 -10.30 -8.23
CA VAL A 89 9.47 -9.92 -6.82
C VAL A 89 8.05 -10.25 -6.38
N LEU A 90 7.04 -9.94 -7.20
CA LEU A 90 5.65 -10.34 -6.93
C LEU A 90 5.53 -11.86 -6.80
N GLY A 91 6.18 -12.63 -7.67
CA GLY A 91 6.22 -14.09 -7.57
C GLY A 91 6.79 -14.60 -6.24
N ASN A 92 7.85 -13.95 -5.74
CA ASN A 92 8.44 -14.24 -4.43
C ASN A 92 7.49 -13.89 -3.29
N ILE A 93 6.84 -12.73 -3.34
CA ILE A 93 5.83 -12.30 -2.35
C ILE A 93 4.69 -13.31 -2.31
N GLN A 94 4.10 -13.64 -3.47
CA GLN A 94 3.00 -14.60 -3.56
C GLN A 94 3.38 -15.98 -2.98
N SER A 95 4.60 -16.44 -3.27
CA SER A 95 5.13 -17.69 -2.74
C SER A 95 5.34 -17.65 -1.23
N GLY A 96 5.94 -16.57 -0.71
CA GLY A 96 6.18 -16.40 0.73
C GLY A 96 4.90 -16.18 1.54
N MET A 97 3.89 -15.55 0.95
CA MET A 97 2.59 -15.31 1.57
C MET A 97 1.63 -16.50 1.42
N GLY A 98 1.93 -17.45 0.52
CA GLY A 98 1.01 -18.55 0.19
C GLY A 98 -0.31 -18.08 -0.44
N SER A 99 -0.31 -16.93 -1.12
CA SER A 99 -1.50 -16.30 -1.68
C SER A 99 -1.25 -15.75 -3.08
N ILE A 100 -2.28 -15.80 -3.93
CA ILE A 100 -2.20 -15.33 -5.31
C ILE A 100 -2.94 -14.01 -5.45
N SER A 101 -2.22 -12.97 -5.89
CA SER A 101 -2.80 -11.67 -6.19
C SER A 101 -3.59 -11.72 -7.49
N LYS A 102 -4.78 -11.12 -7.51
CA LYS A 102 -5.49 -10.82 -8.76
C LYS A 102 -4.70 -9.77 -9.53
N LYS A 103 -4.56 -9.97 -10.85
CA LYS A 103 -3.83 -9.05 -11.74
C LYS A 103 -4.79 -8.37 -12.68
N PHE A 104 -4.61 -7.08 -12.88
CA PHE A 104 -5.34 -6.26 -13.84
C PHE A 104 -4.40 -5.15 -14.32
N THR A 105 -4.65 -4.63 -15.52
CA THR A 105 -3.91 -3.48 -16.06
C THR A 105 -4.63 -2.17 -15.71
N LEU A 106 -3.92 -1.05 -15.78
CA LEU A 106 -4.55 0.26 -15.60
C LEU A 106 -5.62 0.53 -16.65
N GLU A 107 -5.43 0.07 -17.89
CA GLU A 107 -6.44 0.18 -18.95
C GLU A 107 -7.71 -0.60 -18.58
N SER A 108 -7.57 -1.83 -18.09
CA SER A 108 -8.73 -2.64 -17.67
C SER A 108 -9.45 -2.04 -16.47
N LEU A 109 -8.72 -1.43 -15.53
CA LEU A 109 -9.31 -0.76 -14.37
C LEU A 109 -10.04 0.52 -14.79
N HIS A 110 -9.45 1.32 -15.67
CA HIS A 110 -10.06 2.53 -16.20
C HIS A 110 -11.34 2.23 -16.98
N GLN A 111 -11.32 1.17 -17.80
CA GLN A 111 -12.51 0.72 -18.52
C GLN A 111 -13.64 0.32 -17.56
N ALA A 112 -13.32 -0.46 -16.52
CA ALA A 112 -14.29 -0.85 -15.50
C ALA A 112 -14.88 0.35 -14.74
N PHE A 113 -14.06 1.36 -14.46
CA PHE A 113 -14.51 2.59 -13.80
C PHE A 113 -15.49 3.39 -14.67
N ILE A 114 -15.21 3.54 -15.97
CA ILE A 114 -16.10 4.22 -16.91
C ILE A 114 -17.44 3.48 -17.02
N GLU A 115 -17.41 2.15 -17.14
CA GLU A 115 -18.62 1.33 -17.26
C GLU A 115 -19.52 1.45 -16.01
N ASP A 116 -18.92 1.53 -14.81
CA ASP A 116 -19.65 1.71 -13.55
C ASP A 116 -20.30 3.10 -13.44
N GLU A 117 -19.60 4.16 -13.87
CA GLU A 117 -20.15 5.52 -13.92
C GLU A 117 -21.34 5.62 -14.89
N VAL A 118 -21.24 5.00 -16.07
CA VAL A 118 -22.35 4.96 -17.05
C VAL A 118 -23.55 4.19 -16.49
N THR A 119 -23.31 3.09 -15.77
CA THR A 119 -24.38 2.26 -15.19
C THR A 119 -25.08 2.97 -14.03
N THR A 120 -24.36 3.81 -13.27
CA THR A 120 -24.93 4.56 -12.13
C THR A 120 -25.75 5.78 -12.56
N LEU A 121 -25.62 6.23 -13.81
CA LEU A 121 -26.34 7.37 -14.39
C LEU A 121 -27.61 6.98 -15.17
N LEU A 122 -27.94 5.69 -15.26
CA LEU A 122 -29.16 5.14 -15.89
C LEU A 122 -30.13 4.60 -14.83
#